data_AF-A0A8J8C431-F1
#
_entry.id   AF-A0A8J8C431-F1
#
_cell.length_a   1.000
_cell.length_b   1.000
_cell.length_c   1.000
_cell.angle_alpha   90.00
_cell.angle_beta   90.00
_cell.angle_gamma   90.00
#
_symmetry.space_group_name_H-M   'P 1'
#
loop_
_entity.id
_entity.type
_entity.pdbx_description
1 polymer ?
#
loop_
_entity_poly.entity_id
_entity_poly.type
_entity_poly.pdbx_seq_one_letter_code
_entity_poly.pdbx_strand_id
1 'polypeptide(L)'
;MGPDDFDKLWREPIRFEITIVEVASACRANHKQGQTFSFDWNTPQGICGESFVGMYPLLFSMRIGGDMQMLGSPDRNTRIYTCPSRVVKFMITAREQCPLCGSMEGLESWPIPVGTSQMNLKVCPQCRKIYGCDCAE
;
A
#
# COMPACT_ATOMS: atom_id res chain seq x y z
N MET A 1 -5.88 -32.28 0.25
CA MET A 1 -5.04 -31.11 -0.04
C MET A 1 -3.65 -31.62 -0.34
N GLY A 2 -3.18 -31.44 -1.57
CA GLY A 2 -1.87 -31.94 -2.02
C GLY A 2 -0.76 -30.95 -1.67
N PRO A 3 0.50 -31.40 -1.63
CA PRO A 3 1.66 -30.56 -1.33
C PRO A 3 1.95 -29.47 -2.38
N ASP A 4 1.30 -29.51 -3.56
CA ASP A 4 1.53 -28.57 -4.67
C ASP A 4 0.55 -27.37 -4.70
N ASP A 5 -0.39 -27.28 -3.74
CA ASP A 5 -1.38 -26.18 -3.68
C ASP A 5 -0.86 -24.90 -2.98
N PHE A 6 0.33 -24.94 -2.39
CA PHE A 6 0.95 -23.78 -1.72
C PHE A 6 1.57 -22.76 -2.69
N ASP A 7 1.71 -23.09 -3.98
CA ASP A 7 2.36 -22.23 -4.98
C ASP A 7 1.42 -21.22 -5.67
N LYS A 8 0.17 -21.11 -5.21
CA LYS A 8 -0.78 -20.06 -5.63
C LYS A 8 -1.18 -19.17 -4.47
N LEU A 9 -0.20 -18.71 -3.68
CA LEU A 9 -0.46 -17.70 -2.65
C LEU A 9 -0.85 -16.38 -3.32
N TRP A 10 -2.09 -15.97 -3.09
CA TRP A 10 -2.56 -14.62 -3.38
C TRP A 10 -1.69 -13.62 -2.62
N ARG A 11 -0.91 -12.81 -3.35
CA ARG A 11 -0.17 -11.70 -2.77
C ARG A 11 -1.13 -10.53 -2.58
N GLU A 12 -0.99 -9.79 -1.49
CA GLU A 12 -1.75 -8.56 -1.36
C GLU A 12 -1.40 -7.61 -2.51
N PRO A 13 -2.39 -6.96 -3.13
CA PRO A 13 -2.17 -6.10 -4.29
C PRO A 13 -1.49 -4.77 -3.93
N ILE A 14 -1.37 -4.46 -2.64
CA ILE A 14 -0.74 -3.25 -2.14
C ILE A 14 0.40 -3.63 -1.21
N ARG A 15 1.54 -3.01 -1.45
CA ARG A 15 2.73 -3.05 -0.61
C ARG A 15 3.01 -1.66 -0.05
N PHE A 16 3.19 -1.58 1.25
CA PHE A 16 3.50 -0.33 1.94
C PHE A 16 5.00 -0.17 2.09
N GLU A 17 5.46 1.05 1.83
CA GLU A 17 6.79 1.55 2.14
C GLU A 17 6.63 2.68 3.15
N ILE A 18 7.12 2.49 4.37
CA ILE A 18 7.05 3.49 5.42
C ILE A 18 8.47 3.97 5.72
N THR A 19 8.74 5.25 5.50
CA THR A 19 10.04 5.88 5.77
C THR A 19 9.91 6.89 6.90
N ILE A 20 10.83 6.84 7.86
CA ILE A 20 10.87 7.84 8.93
C ILE A 20 11.54 9.11 8.41
N VAL A 21 10.77 10.19 8.28
CA VAL A 21 11.27 11.46 7.72
C VAL A 21 11.75 12.42 8.79
N GLU A 22 11.24 12.32 10.02
CA GLU A 22 11.60 13.21 11.13
C GLU A 22 11.49 12.49 12.47
N VAL A 23 12.45 12.77 13.37
CA VAL A 23 12.41 12.37 14.78
C VAL A 23 12.72 13.61 15.62
N ALA A 24 11.69 14.17 16.26
CA ALA A 24 11.76 15.44 16.97
C ALA A 24 12.41 15.33 18.36
N SER A 25 12.33 14.16 19.00
CA SER A 25 12.87 13.91 20.34
C SER A 25 13.19 12.43 20.55
N ALA A 26 13.57 12.03 21.78
CA ALA A 26 13.91 10.65 22.10
C ALA A 26 12.71 9.70 21.92
N CYS A 27 12.74 8.87 20.87
CA CYS A 27 11.71 7.86 20.61
C CYS A 27 11.89 6.64 21.54
N ARG A 28 10.82 6.25 22.27
CA ARG A 28 10.82 5.06 23.13
C ARG A 28 11.08 3.74 22.38
N ALA A 29 10.72 3.70 21.11
CA ALA A 29 10.96 2.55 20.23
C ALA A 29 12.31 2.62 19.49
N ASN A 30 13.15 3.61 19.82
CA ASN A 30 14.48 3.82 19.23
C ASN A 30 14.46 3.95 17.69
N HIS A 31 13.37 4.50 17.16
CA HIS A 31 13.24 4.80 15.74
C HIS A 31 14.22 5.89 15.31
N LYS A 32 14.80 5.73 14.11
CA LYS A 32 15.80 6.64 13.56
C LYS A 32 15.31 7.24 12.24
N GLN A 33 15.65 8.50 12.00
CA GLN A 33 15.40 9.16 10.72
C GLN A 33 16.08 8.35 9.59
N GLY A 34 15.38 8.20 8.46
CA GLY A 34 15.82 7.39 7.33
C GLY A 34 15.54 5.88 7.46
N GLN A 35 15.08 5.40 8.62
CA GLN A 35 14.65 4.01 8.76
C GLN A 35 13.44 3.72 7.87
N THR A 36 13.45 2.56 7.20
CA THR A 36 12.37 2.12 6.33
C THR A 36 11.77 0.81 6.80
N PHE A 37 10.46 0.66 6.59
CA PHE A 37 9.71 -0.58 6.77
C PHE A 37 8.97 -0.89 5.48
N SER A 38 9.02 -2.15 5.04
CA SER A 38 8.28 -2.62 3.88
C SER A 38 7.47 -3.85 4.25
N PHE A 39 6.18 -3.83 3.96
CA PHE A 39 5.27 -4.92 4.28
C PHE A 39 4.01 -4.84 3.42
N ASP A 40 3.32 -5.96 3.33
CA ASP A 40 2.11 -6.10 2.52
C ASP A 40 0.89 -6.19 3.45
N TRP A 41 0.83 -7.28 4.24
CA TRP A 41 -0.28 -7.57 5.16
C TRP A 41 0.11 -7.48 6.63
N ASN A 42 1.15 -8.22 7.01
CA ASN A 42 1.56 -8.36 8.40
C ASN A 42 2.25 -7.10 8.90
N THR A 43 2.03 -6.77 10.18
CA THR A 43 2.76 -5.70 10.86
C THR A 43 4.28 -5.90 10.67
N PRO A 44 5.02 -4.89 10.18
CA PRO A 44 6.45 -5.04 9.95
C PRO A 44 7.19 -5.18 11.28
N GLN A 45 8.18 -6.07 11.30
CA GLN A 45 9.00 -6.25 12.50
C GLN A 45 9.73 -4.95 12.88
N GLY A 46 9.72 -4.62 14.17
CA GLY A 46 10.45 -3.48 14.71
C GLY A 46 9.71 -2.14 14.61
N ILE A 47 8.52 -2.07 13.98
CA ILE A 47 7.68 -0.87 14.09
C ILE A 47 7.05 -0.78 15.48
N CYS A 48 6.95 0.42 16.05
CA CYS A 48 6.25 0.64 17.30
C CYS A 48 4.75 0.31 17.17
N GLY A 49 4.22 -0.54 18.03
CA GLY A 49 2.81 -0.94 18.03
C GLY A 49 1.83 0.24 18.18
N GLU A 50 2.17 1.23 19.01
CA GLU A 50 1.38 2.46 19.16
C GLU A 50 1.24 3.21 17.82
N SER A 51 2.36 3.35 17.09
CA SER A 51 2.36 4.03 15.80
C SER A 51 1.61 3.22 14.74
N PHE A 52 1.78 1.89 14.73
CA PHE A 52 1.12 1.01 13.77
C PHE A 52 -0.41 1.04 13.93
N VAL A 53 -0.92 0.90 15.16
CA VAL A 53 -2.37 0.99 15.42
C VAL A 53 -2.91 2.37 15.02
N GLY A 54 -2.18 3.44 15.32
CA GLY A 54 -2.60 4.79 14.97
C GLY A 54 -2.59 5.09 13.47
N MET A 55 -1.70 4.45 12.68
CA MET A 55 -1.66 4.62 11.22
C MET A 55 -2.57 3.63 10.46
N TYR A 56 -3.05 2.57 11.11
CA TYR A 56 -3.83 1.51 10.47
C TYR A 56 -5.02 2.01 9.63
N PRO A 57 -5.82 3.00 10.06
CA PRO A 57 -6.90 3.54 9.23
C PRO A 57 -6.43 4.11 7.88
N LEU A 58 -5.26 4.76 7.86
CA LEU A 58 -4.67 5.30 6.63
C LEU A 58 -4.17 4.18 5.73
N LEU A 59 -3.47 3.19 6.29
CA LEU A 59 -3.02 2.01 5.55
C LEU A 59 -4.21 1.28 4.93
N PHE A 60 -5.27 1.05 5.70
CA PHE A 60 -6.47 0.38 5.22
C PHE A 60 -7.17 1.19 4.12
N SER A 61 -7.28 2.52 4.29
CA SER A 61 -7.86 3.40 3.26
C SER A 61 -7.06 3.34 1.95
N MET A 62 -5.74 3.44 2.00
CA MET A 62 -4.88 3.28 0.81
C MET A 62 -5.03 1.88 0.19
N ARG A 63 -5.13 0.83 1.00
CA ARG A 63 -5.28 -0.56 0.53
C ARG A 63 -6.52 -0.75 -0.34
N ILE A 64 -7.63 -0.12 0.04
CA ILE A 64 -8.90 -0.19 -0.70
C ILE A 64 -9.02 0.88 -1.80
N GLY A 65 -7.92 1.56 -2.13
CA GLY A 65 -7.89 2.54 -3.21
C GLY A 65 -8.35 3.94 -2.82
N GLY A 66 -8.34 4.31 -1.54
CA GLY A 66 -8.60 5.69 -1.10
C GLY A 66 -7.57 6.69 -1.65
N ASP A 67 -8.02 7.89 -1.97
CA ASP A 67 -7.18 8.98 -2.47
C ASP A 67 -6.70 9.88 -1.32
N MET A 68 -5.39 9.87 -1.04
CA MET A 68 -4.80 10.66 0.03
C MET A 68 -4.76 12.16 -0.25
N GLN A 69 -4.99 12.60 -1.50
CA GLN A 69 -5.16 14.02 -1.83
C GLN A 69 -6.41 14.59 -1.18
N MET A 70 -7.45 13.77 -0.98
CA MET A 70 -8.66 14.15 -0.23
C MET A 70 -8.38 14.43 1.25
N LEU A 71 -7.22 13.99 1.75
CA LEU A 71 -6.71 14.28 3.10
C LEU A 71 -5.57 15.32 3.08
N GLY A 72 -5.39 16.02 1.96
CA GLY A 72 -4.40 17.08 1.78
C GLY A 72 -2.98 16.61 1.53
N SER A 73 -2.80 15.42 0.94
CA SER A 73 -1.48 14.93 0.51
C SER A 73 -1.17 15.39 -0.91
N PRO A 74 0.11 15.55 -1.28
CA PRO A 74 0.48 15.97 -2.64
C PRO A 74 0.21 14.89 -3.70
N ASP A 75 0.27 13.61 -3.31
CA ASP A 75 -0.01 12.48 -4.21
C ASP A 75 -1.12 11.59 -3.65
N ARG A 76 -1.78 10.87 -4.57
CA ARG A 76 -2.85 9.92 -4.26
C ARG A 76 -2.44 8.83 -3.27
N ASN A 77 -1.23 8.31 -3.42
CA ASN A 77 -0.75 7.12 -2.71
C ASN A 77 0.31 7.43 -1.66
N THR A 78 0.48 8.70 -1.28
CA THR A 78 1.45 9.13 -0.26
C THR A 78 0.76 9.84 0.89
N ARG A 79 1.25 9.66 2.13
CA ARG A 79 0.77 10.42 3.28
C ARG A 79 1.84 10.58 4.35
N ILE A 80 1.94 11.77 4.91
CA ILE A 80 2.69 11.99 6.16
C ILE A 80 1.78 11.69 7.35
N TYR A 81 2.20 10.75 8.18
CA TYR A 81 1.57 10.39 9.44
C TYR A 81 2.47 10.78 10.61
N THR A 82 1.92 11.47 11.60
CA THR A 82 2.64 11.80 12.84
C THR A 82 2.22 10.81 13.92
N CYS A 83 3.18 10.22 14.63
CA CYS A 83 2.89 9.25 15.67
C CYS A 83 2.04 9.87 16.80
N PRO A 84 1.26 9.08 17.57
CA PRO A 84 0.37 9.64 18.59
C PRO A 84 1.13 10.41 19.70
N SER A 85 2.35 9.96 20.01
CA SER A 85 3.29 10.63 20.90
C SER A 85 3.95 11.89 20.30
N ARG A 86 3.70 12.22 19.02
CA ARG A 86 4.23 13.39 18.27
C ARG A 86 5.75 13.51 18.19
N VAL A 87 6.46 12.39 18.37
CA VAL A 87 7.94 12.33 18.32
C VAL A 87 8.44 12.01 16.92
N VAL A 88 7.70 11.21 16.15
CA VAL A 88 8.16 10.66 14.87
C VAL A 88 7.15 10.98 13.78
N LYS A 89 7.65 11.39 12.61
CA LYS A 89 6.85 11.51 11.38
C LYS A 89 7.25 10.42 10.40
N PHE A 90 6.25 9.74 9.88
CA PHE A 90 6.35 8.67 8.92
C PHE A 90 5.81 9.13 7.57
N MET A 91 6.57 8.93 6.50
CA MET A 91 6.07 9.00 5.14
C MET A 91 5.62 7.60 4.73
N ILE A 92 4.33 7.45 4.47
CA ILE A 92 3.71 6.22 4.02
C ILE A 92 3.54 6.34 2.50
N THR A 93 3.97 5.31 1.78
CA THR A 93 3.76 5.17 0.34
C THR A 93 3.13 3.82 0.05
N ALA A 94 1.98 3.83 -0.61
CA ALA A 94 1.34 2.63 -1.11
C ALA A 94 1.79 2.37 -2.56
N ARG A 95 2.28 1.16 -2.81
CA ARG A 95 2.68 0.70 -4.14
C ARG A 95 1.77 -0.44 -4.55
N GLU A 96 1.26 -0.39 -5.77
CA GLU A 96 0.50 -1.50 -6.30
C GLU A 96 1.44 -2.61 -6.80
N GLN A 97 1.03 -3.86 -6.61
CA GLN A 97 1.75 -5.05 -7.07
C GLN A 97 0.78 -6.08 -7.63
N CYS A 98 1.24 -6.89 -8.58
CA CYS A 98 0.40 -7.96 -9.11
C CYS A 98 0.19 -9.06 -8.05
N PRO A 99 -1.06 -9.44 -7.72
CA PRO A 99 -1.34 -10.46 -6.72
C PRO A 99 -0.88 -11.87 -7.14
N LEU A 100 -0.58 -12.08 -8.43
CA LEU A 100 -0.24 -13.38 -8.99
C LEU A 100 1.28 -13.56 -9.16
N CYS A 101 1.99 -12.57 -9.71
CA CYS A 101 3.43 -12.65 -9.93
C CYS A 101 4.27 -11.75 -9.03
N GLY A 102 3.66 -10.80 -8.30
CA GLY A 102 4.36 -9.85 -7.44
C GLY A 102 5.11 -8.73 -8.18
N SER A 103 4.90 -8.56 -9.50
CA SER A 103 5.51 -7.45 -10.24
C SER A 103 4.97 -6.10 -9.76
N MET A 104 5.88 -5.14 -9.60
CA MET A 104 5.61 -3.72 -9.28
C MET A 104 5.57 -2.85 -10.54
N GLU A 105 5.78 -3.42 -11.72
CA GLU A 105 5.66 -2.68 -12.97
C GLU A 105 4.21 -2.27 -13.14
N GLY A 106 3.99 -0.95 -13.20
CA GLY A 106 2.69 -0.30 -13.14
C GLY A 106 1.62 -1.05 -13.92
N LEU A 107 0.50 -1.27 -13.26
CA LEU A 107 -0.57 -2.10 -13.76
C LEU A 107 -1.27 -1.35 -14.90
N GLU A 108 -1.45 -2.02 -16.02
CA GLU A 108 -2.08 -1.41 -17.17
C GLU A 108 -3.60 -1.39 -16.98
N SER A 109 -4.20 -0.24 -17.21
CA SER A 109 -5.65 -0.07 -17.22
C SER A 109 -6.16 -0.18 -18.66
N TRP A 110 -6.84 -1.28 -18.96
CA TRP A 110 -7.42 -1.55 -20.28
C TRP A 110 -8.90 -1.20 -20.29
N PRO A 111 -9.32 -0.18 -21.06
CA PRO A 111 -10.71 0.24 -21.10
C PRO A 111 -11.55 -0.74 -21.93
N ILE A 112 -12.67 -1.18 -21.37
CA ILE A 112 -13.67 -2.01 -22.05
C ILE A 112 -15.02 -1.29 -22.00
N PRO A 113 -15.69 -1.07 -23.15
CA PRO A 113 -17.02 -0.51 -23.17
C PRO A 113 -18.03 -1.51 -22.59
N VAL A 114 -18.85 -1.05 -21.64
CA VAL A 114 -19.93 -1.82 -21.02
C VAL A 114 -21.22 -0.99 -21.11
N GLY A 115 -21.97 -1.20 -22.19
CA GLY A 115 -23.16 -0.38 -22.48
C GLY A 115 -22.79 1.08 -22.73
N THR A 116 -23.33 1.99 -21.93
CA THR A 116 -23.01 3.44 -21.96
C THR A 116 -21.84 3.83 -21.04
N SER A 117 -21.27 2.87 -20.31
CA SER A 117 -20.20 3.09 -19.34
C SER A 117 -18.89 2.45 -19.80
N GLN A 118 -17.79 2.81 -19.15
CA GLN A 118 -16.48 2.22 -19.39
C GLN A 118 -15.98 1.52 -18.14
N MET A 119 -15.41 0.33 -18.29
CA MET A 119 -14.76 -0.42 -17.22
C MET A 119 -13.28 -0.53 -17.54
N ASN A 120 -12.41 -0.26 -16.58
CA ASN A 120 -10.97 -0.40 -16.73
C ASN A 120 -10.54 -1.73 -16.10
N LEU A 121 -10.09 -2.68 -16.92
CA LEU A 121 -9.44 -3.89 -16.42
C LEU A 121 -8.02 -3.58 -16.00
N LYS A 122 -7.63 -4.05 -14.82
CA LYS A 122 -6.22 -4.04 -14.40
C LYS A 122 -5.52 -5.29 -14.88
N VAL A 123 -4.55 -5.11 -15.78
CA VAL A 123 -3.75 -6.16 -16.39
C VAL A 123 -2.30 -5.99 -15.95
N CYS A 124 -1.71 -7.07 -15.44
CA CYS A 124 -0.28 -7.05 -15.16
C CYS A 124 0.52 -7.24 -16.47
N PRO A 125 1.46 -6.34 -16.82
CA PRO A 125 2.24 -6.46 -18.06
C PRO A 125 3.13 -7.71 -18.08
N GLN A 126 3.59 -8.16 -16.90
CA GLN A 126 4.56 -9.24 -16.76
C GLN A 126 3.93 -10.63 -16.88
N CYS A 127 2.79 -10.88 -16.22
CA CYS A 127 2.09 -12.18 -16.30
C CYS A 127 0.89 -12.18 -17.26
N ARG A 128 0.50 -11.02 -17.80
CA ARG A 128 -0.64 -10.80 -18.72
C ARG A 128 -1.98 -11.32 -18.19
N LYS A 129 -2.13 -11.38 -16.86
CA LYS A 129 -3.38 -11.80 -16.20
C LYS A 129 -4.15 -10.57 -15.73
N ILE A 130 -5.47 -10.67 -15.88
CA ILE A 130 -6.44 -9.74 -15.30
C ILE A 130 -6.66 -10.15 -13.85
N TYR A 131 -6.63 -9.20 -12.92
CA TYR A 131 -6.89 -9.47 -11.50
C TYR A 131 -7.79 -8.43 -10.83
N GLY A 132 -8.24 -7.41 -11.56
CA GLY A 132 -9.18 -6.41 -11.05
C GLY A 132 -9.90 -5.67 -12.17
N CYS A 133 -11.00 -5.02 -11.82
CA CYS A 133 -11.76 -4.14 -12.69
C CYS A 133 -12.30 -2.96 -11.87
N ASP A 134 -12.12 -1.74 -12.36
CA ASP A 134 -12.68 -0.52 -11.77
C ASP A 134 -13.64 0.11 -12.79
N CYS A 135 -14.83 0.53 -12.36
CA CYS A 135 -15.71 1.31 -13.21
C CYS A 135 -15.09 2.70 -13.41
N ALA A 136 -15.00 3.15 -14.66
CA ALA A 136 -14.76 4.56 -14.95
C ALA A 136 -16.10 5.29 -14.83
N GLU A 137 -16.18 6.25 -13.91
CA GLU A 137 -17.30 7.17 -13.81
C GLU A 137 -17.33 8.16 -14.99
#